data_AF-A0A7J9RG14-F1
#
_entry.id   AF-A0A7J9RG14-F1
#
_cell.length_a   1.000
_cell.length_b   1.000
_cell.length_c   1.000
_cell.angle_alpha   90.00
_cell.angle_beta   90.00
_cell.angle_gamma   90.00
#
_symmetry.space_group_name_H-M   'P 1'
#
loop_
_entity.id
_entity.type
_entity.pdbx_description
1 polymer ?
#
loop_
_entity_poly.entity_id
_entity_poly.type
_entity_poly.pdbx_seq_one_letter_code
_entity_poly.pdbx_strand_id
1 'polypeptide(L)' 'MSDLKEAWMALESHWKITPKDSRITGDKSYGFMRWTLAPLFRMILRVKIRGIGNVPKSGPTILAANHLSHVDPLV' A
#
# COMPACT_ATOMS: atom_id res chain seq x y z
N MET A 1 -17.22 -23.21 19.99
CA MET A 1 -16.16 -22.22 19.60
C MET A 1 -15.00 -22.88 18.87
N SER A 2 -14.68 -24.16 19.11
CA SER A 2 -13.71 -24.96 18.32
C SER A 2 -14.11 -25.10 16.86
N ASP A 3 -15.36 -25.46 16.60
CA ASP A 3 -15.80 -25.90 15.28
C ASP A 3 -15.80 -24.77 14.25
N LEU A 4 -16.12 -23.55 14.69
CA LEU A 4 -16.06 -22.36 13.84
C LEU A 4 -14.62 -22.00 13.48
N LYS A 5 -13.68 -22.18 14.42
CA LYS A 5 -12.25 -21.96 14.19
C LYS A 5 -11.69 -23.02 13.24
N GLU A 6 -12.07 -24.28 13.41
CA GLU A 6 -11.68 -25.37 12.50
C GLU A 6 -12.22 -25.15 11.09
N ALA A 7 -13.50 -24.79 10.96
CA ALA A 7 -14.10 -24.44 9.67
C ALA A 7 -13.41 -23.24 9.01
N TRP A 8 -13.03 -22.21 9.79
CA TRP A 8 -12.30 -21.06 9.29
C TRP A 8 -10.88 -21.42 8.81
N MET A 9 -10.18 -22.26 9.56
CA MET A 9 -8.83 -22.73 9.20
C MET A 9 -8.84 -23.70 8.02
N ALA A 10 -9.91 -24.49 7.83
CA ALA A 10 -10.08 -25.33 6.64
C ALA A 10 -10.11 -24.51 5.34
N LEU A 11 -10.46 -23.22 5.41
CA LEU A 11 -10.46 -22.29 4.28
C LEU A 11 -9.13 -21.53 4.10
N GLU A 12 -8.09 -21.82 4.89
CA GLU A 12 -6.82 -21.09 4.89
C GLU A 12 -6.21 -20.90 3.51
N SER A 13 -6.28 -21.91 2.64
CA SER A 13 -5.76 -21.84 1.26
C SER A 13 -6.41 -20.75 0.39
N HIS A 14 -7.60 -20.25 0.75
CA HIS A 14 -8.35 -19.26 -0.03
C HIS A 14 -8.08 -17.82 0.43
N TRP A 15 -7.71 -17.61 1.69
CA TRP A 15 -7.52 -16.27 2.26
C TRP A 15 -6.09 -15.98 2.67
N LYS A 16 -5.24 -17.00 2.88
CA LYS A 16 -3.86 -16.81 3.30
C LYS A 16 -3.03 -16.22 2.16
N ILE A 17 -2.63 -14.97 2.34
CA ILE A 17 -1.68 -14.31 1.45
C ILE A 17 -0.28 -14.75 1.86
N THR A 18 0.42 -15.49 1.01
CA THR A 18 1.82 -15.87 1.24
C THR A 18 2.71 -14.62 1.11
N PRO A 19 3.45 -14.24 2.16
CA PRO A 19 4.38 -13.12 2.07
C PRO A 19 5.44 -13.40 1.00
N LYS A 20 5.80 -12.38 0.24
CA LYS A 20 6.94 -12.46 -0.67
C LYS A 20 8.20 -12.18 0.14
N ASP A 21 9.09 -13.17 0.24
CA ASP A 21 10.35 -13.02 1.00
C ASP A 21 11.36 -12.09 0.31
N SER A 22 11.23 -11.92 -1.01
CA SER A 22 12.08 -11.01 -1.76
C SER A 22 11.66 -9.55 -1.54
N ARG A 23 12.61 -8.68 -1.22
CA ARG A 23 12.41 -7.23 -1.31
C ARG A 23 12.03 -6.84 -2.74
N ILE A 24 10.98 -6.02 -2.87
CA ILE A 24 10.63 -5.39 -4.14
C ILE A 24 11.75 -4.38 -4.46
N THR A 25 12.48 -4.62 -5.55
CA THR A 25 13.47 -3.67 -6.05
C THR A 25 12.75 -2.49 -6.71
N GLY A 26 13.24 -1.28 -6.47
CA GLY A 26 12.69 -0.08 -7.10
C GLY A 26 13.02 -0.04 -8.59
N ASP A 27 12.01 0.24 -9.43
CA ASP A 27 12.23 0.52 -10.85
C ASP A 27 12.74 1.95 -11.04
N LYS A 28 13.85 2.12 -11.79
CA LYS A 28 14.47 3.42 -12.04
C LYS A 28 13.54 4.39 -12.79
N SER A 29 12.78 3.88 -13.76
CA SER A 29 11.83 4.67 -14.54
C SER A 29 10.68 5.17 -13.67
N TYR A 30 10.14 4.29 -12.81
CA TYR A 30 9.12 4.65 -11.83
C TYR A 30 9.65 5.70 -10.83
N GLY A 31 10.88 5.52 -10.33
CA GLY A 31 11.52 6.48 -9.44
C GLY A 31 11.66 7.86 -10.07
N PHE A 32 12.12 7.94 -11.31
CA PHE A 32 12.25 9.20 -12.05
C PHE A 32 10.89 9.86 -12.27
N MET A 33 9.90 9.11 -12.78
CA MET A 33 8.53 9.61 -12.99
C MET A 33 7.91 10.13 -11.69
N ARG A 34 8.06 9.41 -10.57
CA ARG A 34 7.54 9.83 -9.27
C ARG A 34 8.22 11.11 -8.78
N TRP A 35 9.53 11.24 -8.99
CA TRP A 35 10.27 12.43 -8.54
C TRP A 35 9.91 13.69 -9.33
N THR A 36 9.53 13.56 -10.60
CA THR A 36 9.12 14.71 -11.44
C THR A 36 7.62 15.01 -11.34
N LEU A 37 6.75 14.00 -11.48
CA LEU A 37 5.31 14.19 -11.57
C LEU A 37 4.63 14.37 -10.21
N ALA A 38 5.06 13.68 -9.16
CA ALA A 38 4.44 13.82 -7.84
C ALA A 38 4.47 15.26 -7.30
N PRO A 39 5.61 15.99 -7.28
CA PRO A 39 5.60 17.38 -6.81
C PRO A 39 4.75 18.29 -7.71
N LEU A 40 4.77 18.08 -9.03
CA LEU A 40 3.94 18.82 -9.97
C LEU A 40 2.45 18.64 -9.67
N PHE A 41 1.99 17.39 -9.50
CA PHE A 41 0.60 17.09 -9.16
C PHE A 41 0.23 17.63 -7.79
N ARG A 42 1.11 17.53 -6.78
CA ARG A 42 0.84 18.10 -5.45
C ARG A 42 0.62 19.61 -5.49
N MET A 43 1.37 20.32 -6.34
CA MET A 43 1.19 21.77 -6.53
C MET A 43 -0.11 22.09 -7.27
N ILE A 44 -0.37 21.45 -8.42
CA ILE A 44 -1.54 21.74 -9.26
C ILE A 44 -2.84 21.32 -8.56
N LEU A 45 -2.87 20.12 -7.96
CA LEU A 45 -4.04 19.56 -7.30
C LEU A 45 -4.20 20.05 -5.86
N ARG A 46 -3.25 20.84 -5.33
CA ARG A 46 -3.28 21.42 -3.98
C ARG A 46 -3.52 20.37 -2.90
N VAL A 47 -2.76 19.27 -2.99
CA VAL A 47 -2.91 18.12 -2.09
C VAL A 47 -2.71 18.52 -0.64
N LYS A 48 -3.66 18.17 0.23
CA LYS A 48 -3.58 18.40 1.68
C LYS A 48 -3.28 17.09 2.40
N ILE A 49 -2.06 16.95 2.91
CA ILE A 49 -1.63 15.78 3.68
C ILE A 49 -1.94 16.04 5.16
N ARG A 50 -2.61 15.09 5.82
CA ARG A 50 -2.91 15.13 7.26
C ARG A 50 -2.55 13.78 7.89
N GLY A 51 -2.13 13.80 9.15
CA GLY A 51 -1.86 12.56 9.90
C GLY A 51 -0.60 11.81 9.48
N ILE A 52 0.37 12.46 8.83
CA ILE A 52 1.63 11.81 8.43
C ILE A 52 2.40 11.21 9.62
N GLY A 53 2.25 11.79 10.81
CA GLY A 53 2.82 11.27 12.05
C GLY A 53 2.22 9.93 12.52
N ASN A 54 1.06 9.53 11.99
CA ASN A 54 0.43 8.24 12.31
C ASN A 54 1.01 7.09 11.48
N VAL A 55 1.81 7.39 10.45
CA VAL A 55 2.44 6.36 9.61
C VAL A 55 3.61 5.75 10.39
N PRO A 56 3.63 4.42 10.62
CA PRO A 56 4.75 3.77 11.29
C PRO A 56 6.07 4.03 10.56
N LYS A 57 7.10 4.43 11.32
CA LYS A 57 8.44 4.72 10.77
C LYS A 57 9.24 3.47 10.41
N SER A 58 8.83 2.32 10.93
CA SER A 58 9.53 1.04 10.82
C SER A 58 8.56 -0.13 10.94
N GLY A 59 8.93 -1.26 10.35
CA GLY A 59 8.12 -2.48 10.36
C GLY A 59 7.13 -2.57 9.19
N PRO A 60 6.61 -3.78 8.87
CA PRO A 60 5.58 -3.94 7.86
C PRO A 60 4.32 -3.17 8.22
N THR A 61 3.70 -2.49 7.25
CA THR A 61 2.47 -1.71 7.43
C THR A 61 1.51 -1.99 6.29
N ILE A 62 0.23 -2.18 6.60
CA ILE A 62 -0.84 -2.26 5.61
C ILE A 62 -1.49 -0.87 5.53
N LEU A 63 -1.47 -0.27 4.34
CA LEU A 63 -2.20 0.96 4.04
C LEU A 63 -3.53 0.59 3.39
N ALA A 64 -4.63 0.79 4.10
CA ALA A 64 -5.96 0.67 3.54
C ALA A 64 -6.39 2.03 2.98
N ALA A 65 -6.34 2.18 1.66
CA ALA A 65 -6.73 3.39 0.95
C ALA A 65 -7.90 3.10 -0.01
N ASN A 66 -8.71 4.13 -0.26
CA ASN A 66 -9.66 4.09 -1.36
C ASN A 66 -8.91 4.13 -2.70
N HIS A 67 -9.45 3.50 -3.74
CA HIS A 67 -8.90 3.58 -5.09
C HIS A 67 -9.88 4.37 -5.97
N LEU A 68 -9.56 5.64 -6.22
CA LEU A 68 -10.41 6.55 -7.00
C LEU A 68 -9.90 6.70 -8.43
N SER A 69 -8.61 6.51 -8.66
CA SER A 69 -8.02 6.77 -9.97
C SER A 69 -6.73 6.00 -10.23
N HIS A 70 -6.40 5.82 -11.50
CA HIS A 70 -5.11 5.24 -11.91
C HIS A 70 -3.90 6.09 -11.49
N VAL A 71 -4.10 7.37 -11.16
CA VAL A 71 -3.02 8.29 -10.76
C VAL A 71 -2.75 8.24 -9.25
N ASP A 72 -3.54 7.50 -8.46
CA ASP A 72 -3.39 7.37 -7.01
C ASP A 72 -1.95 7.01 -6.56
N PRO A 73 -1.17 6.17 -7.26
CA PRO A 73 0.22 5.88 -6.87
C PRO A 73 1.19 7.07 -6.99
N LEU A 74 0.84 8.10 -7.78
CA LEU A 74 1.68 9.26 -8.04
C LEU A 74 1.42 10.45 -7.12
N VAL A 75 0.19 10.60 -6.62
CA VAL A 75 -0.25 11.79 -5.85
C VAL A 75 0.15 11.69 -4.37
#